data_AF-T2SE84-F1
#
_entry.id   AF-T2SE84-F1
#
_cell.length_a   1.000
_cell.length_b   1.000
_cell.length_c   1.000
_cell.angle_alpha   90.00
_cell.angle_beta   90.00
_cell.angle_gamma   90.00
#
_symmetry.space_group_name_H-M   'P 1'
#
loop_
_entity.id
_entity.type
_entity.pdbx_description
1 polymer ?
#
loop_
_entity_poly.entity_id
_entity_poly.type
_entity_poly.pdbx_seq_one_letter_code
_entity_poly.pdbx_strand_id
1 'polypeptide(L)'
;MINFFNGIFNNNSAAENHYNIEPVGLEERYDLIACILNAKTNNEGLEEYQSVLDNEFLEFASGVDSLKEKEIALLTLQEIQKELQLVASYPSLFQKTIVAVGGGFSAGKSTFLNNLLGLKLKLPEDMNPTTAIPTYCLKGKKEVLMGFSQNGGMVELPHLAFDHQFLKSLGFNLKEIMPFMLLSAPSVPFEFLCFIDTPGFNPGNQGYTGGDKEASKESLKHAKHIL
;
A
#
# COMPACT_ATOMS: atom_id res chain seq x y z
N MET A 1 6.21 9.97 -19.12
CA MET A 1 6.40 9.62 -17.70
C MET A 1 7.45 10.58 -17.15
N ILE A 2 7.04 11.61 -16.42
CA ILE A 2 7.96 12.59 -15.82
C ILE A 2 8.38 11.99 -14.48
N ASN A 3 9.67 11.64 -14.34
CA ASN A 3 10.25 11.18 -13.07
C ASN A 3 10.38 12.38 -12.12
N PHE A 4 9.29 12.73 -11.44
CA PHE A 4 9.24 13.86 -10.51
C PHE A 4 10.25 13.69 -9.35
N PHE A 5 10.51 12.45 -8.94
CA PHE A 5 11.46 12.12 -7.87
C PHE A 5 12.94 12.31 -8.25
N ASN A 6 13.29 12.28 -9.54
CA ASN A 6 14.69 12.40 -9.96
C ASN A 6 15.27 13.81 -9.73
N GLY A 7 14.42 14.83 -9.57
CA GLY A 7 14.85 16.21 -9.30
C GLY A 7 14.93 16.55 -7.82
N ILE A 8 14.10 15.92 -6.98
CA ILE A 8 13.96 16.28 -5.56
C ILE A 8 14.99 15.57 -4.68
N PHE A 9 15.38 14.33 -5.02
CA PHE A 9 16.28 13.50 -4.21
C PHE A 9 17.71 13.35 -4.76
N ASN A 10 18.04 13.96 -5.91
CA ASN A 10 19.40 13.95 -6.47
C ASN A 10 20.21 15.17 -6.04
N ASN A 11 20.48 15.32 -4.75
CA ASN A 11 21.62 16.10 -4.30
C ASN A 11 22.82 15.17 -4.07
N ASN A 12 23.51 14.86 -5.17
CA ASN A 12 24.88 14.33 -5.12
C ASN A 12 25.78 15.41 -4.50
N SER A 13 25.96 15.37 -3.19
CA SER A 13 27.14 15.95 -2.55
C SER A 13 27.93 14.81 -1.93
N ALA A 14 29.14 14.61 -2.45
CA ALA A 14 30.13 13.74 -1.86
C ALA A 14 30.56 14.36 -0.52
N ALA A 15 29.96 13.93 0.57
CA ALA A 15 30.45 14.21 1.92
C ALA A 15 29.96 13.13 2.90
N GLU A 16 30.96 12.45 3.46
CA GLU A 16 31.07 11.68 4.70
C GLU A 16 29.81 11.30 5.50
N ASN A 17 29.78 10.01 5.85
CA ASN A 17 28.86 9.35 6.77
C ASN A 17 28.64 10.12 8.08
N HIS A 18 27.52 10.84 8.17
CA HIS A 18 26.88 11.16 9.44
C HIS A 18 25.36 10.99 9.28
N TYR A 19 24.80 10.02 9.99
CA TYR A 19 23.34 9.86 10.14
C TYR A 19 22.79 11.06 10.93
N ASN A 20 22.56 12.17 10.25
CA ASN A 20 21.79 13.30 10.80
C ASN A 20 20.31 12.96 10.68
N ILE A 21 19.70 12.65 11.83
CA ILE A 21 18.26 12.57 12.02
C ILE A 21 17.76 14.02 12.08
N GLU A 22 17.72 14.71 10.94
CA GLU A 22 16.88 15.91 10.84
C GLU A 22 15.42 15.46 10.69
N PRO A 23 14.46 16.13 11.33
CA PRO A 23 13.05 15.84 11.11
C PRO A 23 12.75 16.09 9.62
N VAL A 24 12.29 15.05 8.92
CA VAL A 24 11.80 15.12 7.55
C VAL A 24 10.98 16.41 7.37
N GLY A 25 11.37 17.22 6.39
CA GLY A 25 10.89 18.59 6.23
C GLY A 25 9.37 18.65 6.09
N LEU A 26 8.77 19.78 6.47
CA LEU A 26 7.35 20.02 6.16
C LEU A 26 7.09 19.91 4.64
N GLU A 27 8.05 20.35 3.83
CA GLU A 27 8.04 20.25 2.38
C GLU A 27 8.00 18.78 1.91
N GLU A 28 8.89 17.92 2.42
CA GLU A 28 8.92 16.50 2.04
C GLU A 28 7.61 15.77 2.39
N ARG A 29 7.00 16.10 3.55
CA ARG A 29 5.68 15.57 3.93
C ARG A 29 4.59 16.04 2.99
N TYR A 30 4.57 17.34 2.69
CA TYR A 30 3.59 17.92 1.76
C TYR A 30 3.72 17.31 0.37
N ASP A 31 4.95 17.18 -0.15
CA ASP A 31 5.22 16.64 -1.47
C ASP A 31 4.81 15.17 -1.58
N LEU A 32 5.07 14.35 -0.55
CA LEU A 32 4.61 12.96 -0.52
C LEU A 32 3.07 12.90 -0.61
N ILE A 33 2.38 13.66 0.23
CA ILE A 33 0.91 13.70 0.26
C ILE A 33 0.36 14.16 -1.09
N ALA A 34 0.91 15.25 -1.63
CA ALA A 34 0.50 15.81 -2.91
C ALA A 34 0.73 14.82 -4.06
N CYS A 35 1.86 14.10 -4.07
CA CYS A 35 2.14 13.07 -5.07
C CYS A 35 1.14 11.92 -4.99
N ILE A 36 0.85 11.42 -3.79
CA ILE A 36 -0.10 10.30 -3.61
C ILE A 36 -1.51 10.72 -4.04
N LEU A 37 -1.99 11.89 -3.59
CA LEU A 37 -3.34 12.36 -3.91
C LEU A 37 -3.52 12.68 -5.40
N ASN A 38 -2.49 13.19 -6.07
CA ASN A 38 -2.53 13.49 -7.50
C ASN A 38 -2.25 12.28 -8.40
N ALA A 39 -1.86 11.14 -7.83
CA ALA A 39 -1.62 9.94 -8.61
C ALA A 39 -2.94 9.44 -9.21
N LYS A 40 -2.99 9.36 -10.53
CA LYS A 40 -4.15 8.85 -11.28
C LYS A 40 -3.85 7.47 -11.85
N THR A 41 -4.89 6.65 -11.94
CA THR A 41 -4.82 5.44 -12.76
C THR A 41 -4.67 5.82 -14.25
N ASN A 42 -4.11 4.91 -15.04
CA ASN A 42 -4.10 5.02 -16.51
C ASN A 42 -4.95 3.89 -17.14
N ASN A 43 -5.80 3.24 -16.35
CA ASN A 43 -6.61 2.12 -16.79
C ASN A 43 -8.03 2.60 -17.09
N GLU A 44 -8.37 2.72 -18.38
CA GLU A 44 -9.68 3.21 -18.85
C GLU A 44 -10.85 2.42 -18.25
N GLY A 45 -10.73 1.10 -18.10
CA GLY A 45 -11.79 0.27 -17.53
C GLY A 45 -12.03 0.54 -16.04
N LEU A 46 -10.98 0.86 -15.27
CA LEU A 46 -11.13 1.28 -13.88
C LEU A 46 -11.73 2.68 -13.76
N GLU A 47 -11.36 3.59 -14.66
CA GLU A 47 -11.97 4.94 -14.73
C GLU A 47 -13.46 4.86 -15.08
N GLU A 48 -13.82 4.04 -16.05
CA GLU A 48 -15.21 3.77 -16.43
C GLU A 48 -15.98 3.17 -15.26
N TYR A 49 -15.42 2.14 -14.59
CA TYR A 49 -16.05 1.52 -13.42
C TYR A 49 -16.34 2.55 -12.32
N GLN A 50 -15.36 3.41 -11.98
CA GLN A 50 -15.55 4.48 -10.99
C GLN A 50 -16.66 5.43 -11.43
N SER A 51 -16.67 5.84 -12.71
CA SER A 51 -17.69 6.73 -13.25
C SER A 51 -19.10 6.14 -13.15
N VAL A 52 -19.27 4.85 -13.49
CA VAL A 52 -20.55 4.15 -13.36
C VAL A 52 -20.98 4.08 -11.89
N LEU A 53 -20.06 3.75 -10.97
CA LEU A 53 -20.37 3.64 -9.56
C LEU A 53 -20.79 4.99 -8.93
N ASP A 54 -20.08 6.07 -9.29
CA ASP A 54 -20.28 7.39 -8.69
C ASP A 54 -21.49 8.14 -9.28
N ASN A 55 -21.81 7.92 -10.56
CA ASN A 55 -22.84 8.70 -11.25
C ASN A 55 -24.09 7.87 -11.56
N GLU A 56 -23.93 6.70 -12.17
CA GLU A 56 -25.05 5.92 -12.71
C GLU A 56 -25.68 4.99 -11.65
N PHE A 57 -24.86 4.34 -10.83
CA PHE A 57 -25.37 3.42 -9.80
C PHE A 57 -26.17 4.16 -8.73
N LEU A 58 -25.71 5.35 -8.30
CA LEU A 58 -26.45 6.15 -7.31
C LEU A 58 -27.81 6.60 -7.84
N GLU A 59 -27.90 6.99 -9.12
CA GLU A 59 -29.16 7.33 -9.78
C GLU A 59 -30.08 6.09 -9.88
N PHE A 60 -29.56 4.96 -10.37
CA PHE A 60 -30.30 3.71 -10.46
C PHE A 60 -30.82 3.25 -9.08
N ALA A 61 -29.97 3.29 -8.06
CA ALA A 61 -30.30 2.87 -6.71
C ALA A 61 -31.37 3.77 -6.09
N SER A 62 -31.52 5.03 -6.53
CA SER A 62 -32.53 5.93 -6.01
C SER A 62 -33.95 5.37 -6.17
N GLY A 63 -34.22 4.59 -7.23
CA GLY A 63 -35.51 3.97 -7.53
C GLY A 63 -35.86 2.68 -6.78
N VAL A 64 -34.95 2.17 -5.95
CA VAL A 64 -35.19 0.99 -5.09
C VAL A 64 -35.77 1.44 -3.74
N ASP A 65 -36.76 0.76 -3.18
CA ASP A 65 -37.37 1.20 -1.90
C ASP A 65 -36.53 0.81 -0.66
N SER A 66 -35.76 -0.27 -0.75
CA SER A 66 -35.00 -0.83 0.38
C SER A 66 -33.64 -0.16 0.55
N LEU A 67 -33.47 0.65 1.60
CA LEU A 67 -32.18 1.26 1.95
C LEU A 67 -31.10 0.20 2.24
N LYS A 68 -31.48 -0.89 2.90
CA LYS A 68 -30.55 -1.97 3.28
C LYS A 68 -29.95 -2.66 2.06
N GLU A 69 -30.75 -2.90 1.02
CA GLU A 69 -30.27 -3.55 -0.21
C GLU A 69 -29.33 -2.62 -1.00
N LYS A 70 -29.64 -1.32 -1.05
CA LYS A 70 -28.75 -0.32 -1.65
C LYS A 70 -27.40 -0.28 -0.95
N GLU A 71 -27.40 -0.25 0.38
CA GLU A 71 -26.17 -0.20 1.18
C GLU A 71 -25.31 -1.44 0.94
N ILE A 72 -25.90 -2.63 0.96
CA ILE A 72 -25.18 -3.89 0.67
C ILE A 72 -24.59 -3.87 -0.74
N ALA A 73 -25.36 -3.46 -1.74
CA ALA A 73 -24.90 -3.42 -3.12
C ALA A 73 -23.76 -2.40 -3.31
N LEU A 74 -23.90 -1.20 -2.75
CA LEU A 74 -22.87 -0.15 -2.81
C LEU A 74 -21.56 -0.62 -2.17
N LEU A 75 -21.63 -1.20 -0.96
CA LEU A 75 -20.45 -1.72 -0.27
C LEU A 75 -19.78 -2.85 -1.06
N THR A 76 -20.58 -3.72 -1.68
CA THR A 76 -20.06 -4.81 -2.51
C THR A 76 -19.34 -4.28 -3.75
N LEU A 77 -19.93 -3.28 -4.44
CA LEU A 77 -19.31 -2.66 -5.61
C LEU A 77 -18.03 -1.90 -5.25
N GLN A 78 -18.01 -1.20 -4.10
CA GLN A 78 -16.79 -0.57 -3.60
C GLN A 78 -15.70 -1.60 -3.24
N GLU A 79 -16.06 -2.78 -2.74
CA GLU A 79 -15.09 -3.84 -2.48
C GLU A 79 -14.52 -4.40 -3.80
N ILE A 80 -15.35 -4.65 -4.81
CA ILE A 80 -14.90 -5.03 -6.16
C ILE A 80 -13.97 -3.98 -6.74
N GLN A 81 -14.29 -2.70 -6.55
CA GLN A 81 -13.46 -1.60 -7.02
C GLN A 81 -12.04 -1.68 -6.48
N LYS A 82 -11.87 -1.95 -5.18
CA LYS A 82 -10.55 -2.10 -4.56
C LYS A 82 -9.76 -3.25 -5.17
N GLU A 83 -10.43 -4.36 -5.47
CA GLU A 83 -9.79 -5.48 -6.16
C GLU A 83 -9.34 -5.08 -7.58
N LEU A 84 -10.21 -4.41 -8.33
CA LEU A 84 -9.89 -3.89 -9.66
C LEU A 84 -8.75 -2.87 -9.63
N GLN A 85 -8.67 -2.04 -8.60
CA GLN A 85 -7.56 -1.12 -8.39
C GLN A 85 -6.24 -1.87 -8.28
N LEU A 86 -6.16 -2.96 -7.51
CA LEU A 86 -4.97 -3.79 -7.41
C LEU A 86 -4.59 -4.43 -8.76
N VAL A 87 -5.58 -4.90 -9.53
CA VAL A 87 -5.38 -5.45 -10.90
C VAL A 87 -4.83 -4.42 -11.86
N ALA A 88 -5.50 -3.29 -11.96
CA ALA A 88 -5.18 -2.22 -12.90
C ALA A 88 -3.82 -1.60 -12.60
N SER A 89 -3.51 -1.45 -11.31
CA SER A 89 -2.28 -0.86 -10.79
C SER A 89 -1.03 -1.66 -11.14
N TYR A 90 -1.10 -2.99 -11.07
CA TYR A 90 0.04 -3.85 -11.37
C TYR A 90 -0.40 -5.19 -11.96
N PRO A 91 -0.78 -5.25 -13.25
CA PRO A 91 -1.39 -6.43 -13.86
C PRO A 91 -0.56 -7.72 -13.74
N SER A 92 0.78 -7.59 -13.69
CA SER A 92 1.67 -8.74 -13.53
C SER A 92 1.55 -9.43 -12.16
N LEU A 93 0.93 -8.78 -11.17
CA LEU A 93 0.62 -9.38 -9.87
C LEU A 93 -0.32 -10.58 -10.02
N PHE A 94 -1.28 -10.52 -10.95
CA PHE A 94 -2.28 -11.58 -11.18
C PHE A 94 -1.70 -12.84 -11.81
N GLN A 95 -0.49 -12.73 -12.37
CA GLN A 95 0.25 -13.88 -12.88
C GLN A 95 1.06 -14.58 -11.76
N LYS A 96 1.04 -14.05 -10.54
CA LYS A 96 1.78 -14.59 -9.40
C LYS A 96 0.86 -15.30 -8.42
N THR A 97 1.42 -16.27 -7.72
CA THR A 97 0.79 -16.89 -6.55
C THR A 97 1.10 -16.04 -5.33
N ILE A 98 0.05 -15.49 -4.73
CA ILE A 98 0.14 -14.63 -3.56
C ILE A 98 0.19 -15.51 -2.29
N VAL A 99 1.20 -15.26 -1.46
CA VAL A 99 1.42 -15.89 -0.16
C VAL A 99 1.42 -14.79 0.91
N ALA A 100 0.44 -14.78 1.81
CA ALA A 100 0.43 -13.82 2.90
C ALA A 100 1.18 -14.37 4.11
N VAL A 101 1.95 -13.50 4.77
CA VAL A 101 2.56 -13.81 6.07
C VAL A 101 1.67 -13.22 7.15
N GLY A 102 0.99 -14.10 7.88
CA GLY A 102 0.08 -13.74 8.97
C GLY A 102 0.80 -13.76 10.32
N GLY A 103 0.33 -12.97 11.28
CA GLY A 103 0.92 -12.98 12.61
C GLY A 103 0.55 -11.76 13.45
N GLY A 104 0.83 -11.84 14.75
CA GLY A 104 0.63 -10.72 15.67
C GLY A 104 1.52 -9.52 15.30
N PHE A 105 1.26 -8.39 15.93
CA PHE A 105 2.16 -7.25 15.86
C PHE A 105 3.54 -7.61 16.45
N SER A 106 4.62 -7.11 15.84
CA SER A 106 6.02 -7.42 16.22
C SER A 106 6.36 -8.92 16.28
N ALA A 107 5.60 -9.79 15.61
CA ALA A 107 5.90 -11.23 15.52
C ALA A 107 7.10 -11.57 14.60
N GLY A 108 7.80 -10.56 14.08
CA GLY A 108 8.95 -10.75 13.18
C GLY A 108 8.59 -11.01 11.71
N LYS A 109 7.38 -10.69 11.26
CA LYS A 109 6.90 -10.91 9.87
C LYS A 109 7.78 -10.21 8.83
N SER A 110 8.00 -8.91 8.99
CA SER A 110 8.82 -8.10 8.10
C SER A 110 10.29 -8.56 8.14
N THR A 111 10.83 -8.87 9.32
CA THR A 111 12.17 -9.46 9.48
C THR A 111 12.29 -10.82 8.78
N PHE A 112 11.28 -11.68 8.88
CA PHE A 112 11.24 -12.96 8.17
C PHE A 112 11.26 -12.75 6.66
N LEU A 113 10.44 -11.83 6.13
CA LEU A 113 10.40 -11.52 4.69
C LEU A 113 11.70 -10.88 4.20
N ASN A 114 12.28 -9.95 4.95
CA ASN A 114 13.57 -9.31 4.63
C ASN A 114 14.67 -10.37 4.41
N ASN A 115 14.73 -11.37 5.28
CA ASN A 115 15.71 -12.45 5.20
C ASN A 115 15.36 -13.49 4.12
N LEU A 116 14.10 -13.93 4.05
CA LEU A 116 13.65 -14.93 3.08
C LEU A 116 13.83 -14.45 1.63
N LEU A 117 13.55 -13.18 1.37
CA LEU A 117 13.54 -12.60 0.03
C LEU A 117 14.87 -11.92 -0.34
N GLY A 118 15.82 -11.81 0.60
CA GLY A 118 17.09 -11.14 0.36
C GLY A 118 16.93 -9.67 -0.05
N LEU A 119 16.00 -8.95 0.58
CA LEU A 119 15.71 -7.56 0.24
C LEU A 119 16.86 -6.67 0.72
N LYS A 120 17.36 -5.80 -0.17
CA LYS A 120 18.31 -4.75 0.26
C LYS A 120 17.54 -3.55 0.77
N LEU A 121 16.46 -3.20 0.10
CA LEU A 121 15.44 -2.29 0.61
C LEU A 121 14.55 -3.05 1.61
N LYS A 122 14.86 -2.92 2.89
CA LYS A 122 14.15 -3.62 3.95
C LYS A 122 12.73 -3.09 4.13
N LEU A 123 11.80 -4.01 4.38
CA LEU A 123 10.50 -3.71 4.97
C LEU A 123 10.72 -3.13 6.38
N PRO A 124 9.90 -2.14 6.79
CA PRO A 124 9.98 -1.56 8.12
C PRO A 124 9.60 -2.60 9.18
N GLU A 125 10.50 -2.88 10.12
CA GLU A 125 10.34 -3.96 11.11
C GLU A 125 9.52 -3.53 12.35
N ASP A 126 9.42 -2.22 12.61
CA ASP A 126 8.81 -1.61 13.82
C ASP A 126 7.77 -0.51 13.49
N MET A 127 6.83 -0.78 12.57
CA MET A 127 5.70 0.14 12.33
C MET A 127 4.66 0.00 13.43
N ASN A 128 4.01 1.06 13.92
CA ASN A 128 2.89 0.95 14.87
C ASN A 128 1.65 0.23 14.26
N PRO A 129 0.78 -0.40 15.09
CA PRO A 129 -0.35 -1.20 14.60
C PRO A 129 -1.25 -0.45 13.63
N THR A 130 -1.57 0.80 13.96
CA THR A 130 -2.44 1.70 13.19
C THR A 130 -1.82 2.25 11.90
N THR A 131 -0.52 2.01 11.69
CA THR A 131 0.26 2.54 10.57
C THR A 131 0.72 1.45 9.59
N ALA A 132 0.29 0.21 9.80
CA ALA A 132 0.69 -0.90 8.95
C ALA A 132 -0.03 -0.84 7.60
N ILE A 133 0.73 -0.52 6.55
CA ILE A 133 0.28 -0.55 5.16
C ILE A 133 0.71 -1.90 4.57
N PRO A 134 -0.22 -2.74 4.07
CA PRO A 134 0.11 -4.00 3.42
C PRO A 134 1.14 -3.81 2.32
N THR A 135 2.20 -4.63 2.32
CA THR A 135 3.30 -4.51 1.35
C THR A 135 3.50 -5.79 0.55
N TYR A 136 3.28 -5.69 -0.76
CA TYR A 136 3.44 -6.78 -1.72
C TYR A 136 4.89 -6.85 -2.17
N CYS A 137 5.58 -7.95 -1.89
CA CYS A 137 6.98 -8.17 -2.24
C CYS A 137 7.07 -9.21 -3.37
N LEU A 138 7.66 -8.83 -4.50
CA LEU A 138 7.80 -9.71 -5.66
C LEU A 138 9.08 -9.46 -6.44
N LYS A 139 9.46 -10.46 -7.24
CA LYS A 139 10.57 -10.32 -8.15
C LYS A 139 10.24 -9.38 -9.31
N GLY A 140 11.12 -8.42 -9.55
CA GLY A 140 11.07 -7.56 -10.72
C GLY A 140 12.43 -7.03 -11.15
N LYS A 141 12.43 -6.05 -12.04
CA LYS A 141 13.64 -5.63 -12.78
C LYS A 141 14.53 -4.65 -12.02
N LYS A 142 13.96 -3.88 -11.09
CA LYS A 142 14.63 -2.84 -10.31
C LYS A 142 14.18 -2.96 -8.87
N GLU A 143 15.06 -2.62 -7.95
CA GLU A 143 14.72 -2.46 -6.54
C GLU A 143 14.01 -1.12 -6.33
N VAL A 144 12.69 -1.16 -6.11
CA VAL A 144 11.85 0.02 -5.99
C VAL A 144 10.64 -0.27 -5.10
N LEU A 145 10.33 0.66 -4.20
CA LEU A 145 9.10 0.67 -3.43
C LEU A 145 8.11 1.61 -4.12
N MET A 146 6.90 1.11 -4.32
CA MET A 146 5.81 1.84 -4.97
C MET A 146 4.64 1.94 -4.01
N GLY A 147 4.05 3.12 -3.91
CA GLY A 147 2.82 3.38 -3.19
C GLY A 147 1.67 3.45 -4.17
N PHE A 148 0.55 2.83 -3.80
CA PHE A 148 -0.67 2.88 -4.60
C PHE A 148 -1.68 3.76 -3.90
N SER A 149 -2.13 4.79 -4.61
CA SER A 149 -3.10 5.76 -4.14
C SER A 149 -4.50 5.16 -4.13
N GLN A 150 -5.36 5.66 -3.23
CA GLN A 150 -6.81 5.38 -3.26
C GLN A 150 -7.48 5.72 -4.60
N ASN A 151 -6.85 6.59 -5.40
CA ASN A 151 -7.30 6.97 -6.74
C ASN A 151 -6.82 6.00 -7.85
N GLY A 152 -6.22 4.86 -7.47
CA GLY A 152 -5.72 3.83 -8.39
C GLY A 152 -4.42 4.20 -9.11
N GLY A 153 -3.80 5.33 -8.76
CA GLY A 153 -2.51 5.75 -9.29
C GLY A 153 -1.32 5.18 -8.53
N MET A 154 -0.17 5.08 -9.20
CA MET A 154 1.07 4.58 -8.63
C MET A 154 2.09 5.72 -8.48
N VAL A 155 2.78 5.75 -7.33
CA VAL A 155 3.93 6.63 -7.09
C VAL A 155 5.15 5.81 -6.68
N GLU A 156 6.33 6.13 -7.21
CA GLU A 156 7.58 5.62 -6.64
C GLU A 156 7.81 6.34 -5.30
N LEU A 157 8.14 5.58 -4.25
CA LEU A 157 8.30 6.12 -2.91
C LEU A 157 9.79 6.33 -2.58
N PRO A 158 10.15 7.43 -1.90
CA PRO A 158 11.52 7.66 -1.48
C PRO A 158 11.96 6.63 -0.44
N HIS A 159 13.21 6.18 -0.56
CA HIS A 159 13.77 5.06 0.20
C HIS A 159 13.78 5.24 1.73
N LEU A 160 13.69 6.49 2.22
CA LEU A 160 13.84 6.83 3.64
C LEU A 160 12.51 6.97 4.41
N ALA A 161 11.36 7.01 3.73
CA ALA A 161 10.25 7.81 4.22
C ALA A 161 9.16 7.07 5.01
N PHE A 162 9.39 5.89 5.58
CA PHE A 162 8.30 5.14 6.26
C PHE A 162 8.71 4.52 7.59
N ASP A 163 9.61 5.18 8.34
CA ASP A 163 9.72 4.86 9.75
C ASP A 163 8.47 5.33 10.52
N HIS A 164 8.29 4.76 11.70
CA HIS A 164 7.14 5.08 12.54
C HIS A 164 7.07 6.57 12.93
N GLN A 165 8.21 7.24 13.11
CA GLN A 165 8.24 8.65 13.51
C GLN A 165 7.75 9.57 12.39
N PHE A 166 8.16 9.31 11.15
CA PHE A 166 7.67 10.00 9.96
C PHE A 166 6.16 9.81 9.82
N LEU A 167 5.68 8.58 9.84
CA LEU A 167 4.25 8.29 9.67
C LEU A 167 3.39 8.96 10.75
N LYS A 168 3.85 8.94 12.00
CA LYS A 168 3.18 9.65 13.09
C LYS A 168 3.18 11.17 12.88
N SER A 169 4.24 11.73 12.29
CA SER A 169 4.36 13.16 12.04
C SER A 169 3.43 13.70 10.95
N LEU A 170 2.81 12.83 10.15
CA LEU A 170 1.82 13.21 9.15
C LEU A 170 0.51 13.71 9.81
N GLY A 171 0.23 13.27 11.04
CA GLY A 171 -0.98 13.66 11.77
C GLY A 171 -2.27 12.94 11.32
N PHE A 172 -2.18 11.99 10.38
CA PHE A 172 -3.28 11.14 9.93
C PHE A 172 -2.76 9.74 9.54
N ASN A 173 -3.66 8.79 9.33
CA ASN A 173 -3.28 7.45 8.87
C ASN A 173 -3.03 7.46 7.36
N LEU A 174 -1.76 7.33 6.95
CA LEU A 174 -1.38 7.35 5.53
C LEU A 174 -2.09 6.26 4.70
N LYS A 175 -2.50 5.15 5.32
CA LYS A 175 -3.26 4.08 4.64
C LYS A 175 -4.57 4.59 4.02
N GLU A 176 -5.16 5.66 4.56
CA GLU A 176 -6.40 6.23 4.03
C GLU A 176 -6.24 6.70 2.58
N ILE A 177 -5.08 7.29 2.26
CA ILE A 177 -4.78 7.79 0.91
C ILE A 177 -3.87 6.86 0.10
N MET A 178 -3.16 5.95 0.77
CA MET A 178 -2.24 4.98 0.18
C MET A 178 -2.51 3.57 0.74
N PRO A 179 -3.54 2.86 0.24
CA PRO A 179 -4.03 1.62 0.85
C PRO A 179 -3.02 0.46 0.86
N PHE A 180 -2.06 0.41 -0.07
CA PHE A 180 -1.05 -0.64 -0.13
C PHE A 180 0.25 -0.17 -0.81
N MET A 181 1.32 -0.92 -0.58
CA MET A 181 2.62 -0.72 -1.22
C MET A 181 3.04 -1.98 -1.99
N LEU A 182 3.93 -1.81 -2.97
CA LEU A 182 4.57 -2.89 -3.69
C LEU A 182 6.08 -2.67 -3.70
N LEU A 183 6.82 -3.64 -3.18
CA LEU A 183 8.26 -3.73 -3.29
C LEU A 183 8.62 -4.69 -4.42
N SER A 184 9.16 -4.12 -5.50
CA SER A 184 9.79 -4.89 -6.56
C SER A 184 11.28 -4.99 -6.28
N ALA A 185 11.86 -6.19 -6.34
CA ALA A 185 13.30 -6.36 -6.16
C ALA A 185 13.86 -7.51 -7.02
N PRO A 186 15.03 -7.34 -7.69
CA PRO A 186 15.67 -8.42 -8.44
C PRO A 186 16.22 -9.54 -7.57
N SER A 187 16.51 -9.26 -6.29
CA SER A 187 17.06 -10.22 -5.33
C SER A 187 16.04 -11.27 -4.87
N VAL A 188 14.74 -10.98 -5.00
CA VAL A 188 13.67 -11.93 -4.66
C VAL A 188 13.87 -13.21 -5.47
N PRO A 189 14.05 -14.38 -4.84
CA PRO A 189 14.43 -15.59 -5.56
C PRO A 189 13.26 -16.24 -6.30
N PHE A 190 12.02 -15.87 -5.97
CA PHE A 190 10.81 -16.51 -6.47
C PHE A 190 10.17 -15.71 -7.62
N GLU A 191 10.27 -16.23 -8.85
CA GLU A 191 9.73 -15.57 -10.04
C GLU A 191 8.20 -15.45 -10.01
N PHE A 192 7.52 -16.53 -9.61
CA PHE A 192 6.06 -16.66 -9.68
C PHE A 192 5.36 -16.48 -8.33
N LEU A 193 6.09 -16.13 -7.27
CA LEU A 193 5.49 -15.84 -5.96
C LEU A 193 5.46 -14.34 -5.71
N CYS A 194 4.41 -13.90 -5.04
CA CYS A 194 4.33 -12.60 -4.38
C CYS A 194 4.06 -12.85 -2.90
N PHE A 195 4.84 -12.24 -2.02
CA PHE A 195 4.61 -12.29 -0.59
C PHE A 195 3.90 -11.03 -0.14
N ILE A 196 2.97 -11.12 0.80
CA ILE A 196 2.36 -9.93 1.42
C ILE A 196 2.82 -9.86 2.87
N ASP A 197 3.49 -8.76 3.22
CA ASP A 197 3.64 -8.36 4.61
C ASP A 197 2.33 -7.72 5.08
N THR A 198 1.66 -8.38 6.02
CA THR A 198 0.33 -7.98 6.48
C THR A 198 0.40 -7.18 7.79
N PRO A 199 -0.54 -6.25 8.03
CA PRO A 199 -0.76 -5.67 9.34
C PRO A 199 -0.93 -6.76 10.41
N GLY A 200 -0.32 -6.55 11.58
CA GLY A 200 -0.43 -7.49 12.69
C GLY A 200 -1.87 -7.56 13.23
N PHE A 201 -2.41 -8.76 13.47
CA PHE A 201 -3.82 -8.93 13.86
C PHE A 201 -4.14 -8.56 15.32
N ASN A 202 -3.11 -8.45 16.18
CA ASN A 202 -3.26 -8.10 17.60
C ASN A 202 -2.40 -6.87 17.90
N PRO A 203 -2.99 -5.71 18.24
CA PRO A 203 -2.23 -4.60 18.80
C PRO A 203 -1.83 -4.95 20.24
N GLY A 204 -0.55 -4.83 20.58
CA GLY A 204 -0.12 -4.96 21.97
C GLY A 204 -0.69 -3.80 22.79
N ASN A 205 -1.71 -4.05 23.63
CA ASN A 205 -2.28 -3.18 24.68
C ASN A 205 -2.51 -1.67 24.40
N GLN A 206 -2.34 -1.15 23.18
CA GLN A 206 -2.43 0.29 22.85
C GLN A 206 -3.53 0.60 21.83
N GLY A 207 -4.76 0.20 22.15
CA GLY A 207 -5.94 0.62 21.38
C GLY A 207 -6.33 -0.40 20.32
N TYR A 208 -7.51 -0.96 20.50
CA TYR A 208 -8.17 -1.79 19.51
C TYR A 208 -8.77 -0.89 18.44
N THR A 209 -8.07 -0.65 17.34
CA THR A 209 -8.71 -0.10 16.14
C THR A 209 -9.17 -1.27 15.29
N GLY A 210 -10.48 -1.47 15.14
CA GLY A 210 -11.04 -2.56 14.31
C GLY A 210 -10.49 -2.59 12.88
N GLY A 211 -9.95 -1.47 12.39
CA GLY A 211 -9.30 -1.34 11.09
C GLY A 211 -8.12 -2.28 10.85
N ASP A 212 -7.33 -2.66 11.86
CA ASP A 212 -6.12 -3.48 11.65
C ASP A 212 -6.46 -4.95 11.44
N LYS A 213 -7.45 -5.44 12.18
CA LYS A 213 -8.00 -6.79 12.01
C LYS A 213 -8.66 -6.94 10.66
N GLU A 214 -9.42 -5.94 10.22
CA GLU A 214 -10.03 -5.95 8.89
C GLU A 214 -8.99 -5.80 7.78
N ALA A 215 -7.95 -4.97 7.96
CA ALA A 215 -6.82 -4.87 7.03
C ALA A 215 -6.05 -6.18 6.85
N SER A 216 -5.79 -6.87 7.97
CA SER A 216 -5.16 -8.18 7.98
C SER A 216 -6.05 -9.19 7.24
N LYS A 217 -7.35 -9.26 7.55
CA LYS A 217 -8.30 -10.12 6.84
C LYS A 217 -8.40 -9.81 5.34
N GLU A 218 -8.49 -8.54 4.96
CA GLU A 218 -8.56 -8.08 3.56
C GLU A 218 -7.31 -8.54 2.79
N SER A 219 -6.11 -8.36 3.38
CA SER A 219 -4.86 -8.84 2.80
C SER A 219 -4.84 -10.38 2.66
N LEU A 220 -5.43 -11.09 3.61
CA LEU A 220 -5.53 -12.56 3.58
C LEU A 220 -6.54 -13.08 2.54
N LYS A 221 -7.59 -12.31 2.18
CA LYS A 221 -8.56 -12.72 1.14
C LYS A 221 -7.87 -12.93 -0.22
N HIS A 222 -6.84 -12.14 -0.52
CA HIS A 222 -6.10 -12.21 -1.78
C HIS A 222 -5.03 -13.31 -1.80
N ALA A 223 -4.73 -13.93 -0.66
CA ALA A 223 -3.68 -14.92 -0.54
C ALA A 223 -4.19 -16.32 -0.91
N LYS A 224 -3.45 -17.02 -1.77
CA LYS A 224 -3.69 -18.45 -2.04
C LYS A 224 -3.20 -19.33 -0.89
N HIS A 225 -2.18 -18.86 -0.18
CA HIS A 225 -1.58 -19.54 0.95
C HIS A 225 -1.25 -18.55 2.06
N ILE A 226 -1.31 -19.02 3.30
CA ILE A 226 -0.96 -18.25 4.50
C ILE A 226 0.19 -18.97 5.18
N LEU A 227 1.24 -18.22 5.50
CA LEU A 227 2.34 -18.64 6.36
C LEU A 227 2.17 -18.05 7.76
#